data_AF-A0A9N9GK77-F1
#
_entry.id   AF-A0A9N9GK77-F1
#
_cell.length_a   1.000
_cell.length_b   1.000
_cell.length_c   1.000
_cell.angle_alpha   90.00
_cell.angle_beta   90.00
_cell.angle_gamma   90.00
#
_symmetry.space_group_name_H-M   'P 1'
#
loop_
_entity.id
_entity.type
_entity.pdbx_description
1 polymer ?
#
loop_
_entity_poly.entity_id
_entity_poly.type
_entity_poly.pdbx_seq_one_letter_code
_entity_poly.pdbx_strand_id
1 'polypeptide(L)'
;MNRAYQIHIERIQAHDSRHQNTSQAYTVLQTLDPDLSCQLCYPGTTLHRSYRNFWNWYKRTYYAQSYSQQTATAHLELINSSTYSRARAAARDIIFSCRYNIPIENPKNIVETLLVKYTRYTLQSHLPLGFEATAFDIYIEFPASAPTLNPYLNRTPEEALGDL
;
A
#
# COMPACT_ATOMS: atom_id res chain seq x y z
N MET A 1 0.87 9.29 -15.98
CA MET A 1 0.65 8.80 -14.60
C MET A 1 -0.30 7.61 -14.66
N ASN A 2 -0.02 6.52 -13.92
CA ASN A 2 -0.85 5.30 -13.93
C ASN A 2 -2.26 5.61 -13.37
N ARG A 3 -3.34 5.39 -14.16
CA ARG A 3 -4.75 5.65 -13.73
C ARG A 3 -5.08 4.95 -12.41
N ALA A 4 -4.49 3.79 -12.24
CA ALA A 4 -4.72 2.92 -11.13
C ALA A 4 -4.10 3.56 -9.85
N TYR A 5 -2.87 4.09 -9.93
CA TYR A 5 -2.27 4.90 -8.85
C TYR A 5 -3.02 6.21 -8.59
N GLN A 6 -3.52 6.87 -9.65
CA GLN A 6 -4.36 8.06 -9.52
C GLN A 6 -5.62 7.78 -8.68
N ILE A 7 -6.29 6.64 -8.91
CA ILE A 7 -7.44 6.20 -8.10
C ILE A 7 -7.03 6.00 -6.63
N HIS A 8 -5.83 5.49 -6.36
CA HIS A 8 -5.34 5.38 -4.98
C HIS A 8 -5.20 6.76 -4.32
N ILE A 9 -4.63 7.75 -5.02
CA ILE A 9 -4.54 9.13 -4.52
C ILE A 9 -5.93 9.75 -4.31
N GLU A 10 -6.86 9.52 -5.24
CA GLU A 10 -8.25 9.98 -5.10
C GLU A 10 -8.93 9.38 -3.87
N ARG A 11 -8.72 8.08 -3.59
CA ARG A 11 -9.23 7.41 -2.39
C ARG A 11 -8.62 7.96 -1.11
N ILE A 12 -7.31 8.23 -1.12
CA ILE A 12 -6.62 8.89 -0.01
C ILE A 12 -7.29 10.22 0.34
N GLN A 13 -7.53 11.06 -0.68
CA GLN A 13 -8.12 12.38 -0.51
C GLN A 13 -9.58 12.28 -0.02
N ALA A 14 -10.33 11.32 -0.55
CA ALA A 14 -11.68 11.03 -0.10
C ALA A 14 -11.71 10.59 1.37
N HIS A 15 -10.82 9.67 1.78
CA HIS A 15 -10.69 9.22 3.15
C HIS A 15 -10.37 10.37 4.11
N ASP A 16 -9.39 11.20 3.76
CA ASP A 16 -8.98 12.36 4.57
C ASP A 16 -10.14 13.36 4.75
N SER A 17 -10.96 13.58 3.71
CA SER A 17 -12.15 14.45 3.79
C SER A 17 -13.23 13.91 4.74
N ARG A 18 -13.35 12.59 4.91
CA ARG A 18 -14.36 11.97 5.78
C ARG A 18 -14.03 12.13 7.25
N HIS A 19 -12.75 12.21 7.60
CA HIS A 19 -12.33 12.56 8.95
C HIS A 19 -12.82 13.94 9.40
N GLN A 20 -13.04 14.87 8.46
CA GLN A 20 -13.53 16.22 8.77
C GLN A 20 -15.05 16.28 8.89
N ASN A 21 -15.77 15.35 8.24
CA ASN A 21 -17.21 15.46 8.01
C ASN A 21 -18.04 14.38 8.73
N THR A 22 -17.39 13.49 9.48
CA THR A 22 -18.07 12.38 10.15
C THR A 22 -17.60 12.22 11.60
N SER A 23 -18.53 11.84 12.49
CA SER A 23 -18.23 11.38 13.85
C SER A 23 -18.00 9.87 13.90
N GLN A 24 -17.77 9.23 12.75
CA GLN A 24 -17.60 7.78 12.68
C GLN A 24 -16.32 7.37 13.39
N ALA A 25 -16.36 6.22 14.07
CA ALA A 25 -15.16 5.62 14.63
C ALA A 25 -14.19 5.26 13.49
N TYR A 26 -12.89 5.41 13.71
CA TYR A 26 -11.86 5.14 12.69
C TYR A 26 -11.92 3.71 12.14
N THR A 27 -12.32 2.75 12.97
CA THR A 27 -12.53 1.35 12.54
C THR A 27 -13.65 1.21 11.51
N VAL A 28 -14.74 1.95 11.68
CA VAL A 28 -15.86 1.96 10.70
C VAL A 28 -15.42 2.62 9.42
N LEU A 29 -14.70 3.74 9.51
CA LEU A 29 -14.20 4.45 8.34
C LEU A 29 -13.25 3.57 7.52
N GLN A 30 -12.36 2.81 8.17
CA GLN A 30 -11.43 1.89 7.50
C GLN A 30 -12.11 0.68 6.84
N THR A 31 -13.30 0.28 7.32
CA THR A 31 -14.11 -0.74 6.62
C THR A 31 -14.75 -0.18 5.35
N LEU A 32 -15.22 1.06 5.38
CA LEU A 32 -15.94 1.69 4.27
C LEU A 32 -15.01 2.30 3.21
N ASP A 33 -13.85 2.80 3.64
CA ASP A 33 -12.88 3.47 2.79
C ASP A 33 -11.47 3.19 3.33
N PRO A 34 -10.88 2.03 2.98
CA PRO A 34 -9.59 1.63 3.53
C PRO A 34 -8.46 2.53 3.05
N ASP A 35 -7.66 3.04 3.99
CA ASP A 35 -6.43 3.78 3.72
C ASP A 35 -5.36 3.42 4.75
N LEU A 36 -4.41 2.56 4.33
CA LEU A 36 -3.32 2.10 5.19
C LEU A 36 -2.38 3.24 5.59
N SER A 37 -2.34 4.34 4.85
CA SER A 37 -1.43 5.47 5.11
C SER A 37 -2.02 6.56 6.01
N CYS A 38 -3.30 6.43 6.38
CA CYS A 38 -3.96 7.39 7.27
C CYS A 38 -3.37 7.33 8.69
N GLN A 39 -2.76 8.45 9.12
CA GLN A 39 -2.13 8.57 10.44
C GLN A 39 -3.14 8.80 11.58
N LEU A 40 -4.38 9.21 11.28
CA LEU A 40 -5.45 9.30 12.27
C LEU A 40 -6.00 7.92 12.60
N CYS A 41 -6.24 7.09 11.57
CA CYS A 41 -6.69 5.72 11.73
C CYS A 41 -5.60 4.80 12.30
N TYR A 42 -4.34 5.03 11.91
CA TYR A 42 -3.19 4.23 12.31
C TYR A 42 -2.07 5.12 12.88
N PRO A 43 -2.26 5.70 14.08
CA PRO A 43 -1.30 6.62 14.68
C PRO A 43 0.03 5.91 14.93
N GLY A 44 1.13 6.53 14.48
CA GLY A 44 2.47 5.99 14.67
C GLY A 44 2.82 5.85 16.14
N THR A 45 3.26 4.66 16.56
CA THR A 45 3.68 4.38 17.93
C THR A 45 5.21 4.46 18.08
N THR A 46 5.73 4.10 19.26
CA THR A 46 7.17 4.12 19.56
C THR A 46 7.91 3.02 18.81
N LEU A 47 8.99 3.38 18.10
CA LEU A 47 9.64 2.48 17.15
C LEU A 47 11.02 2.02 17.61
N HIS A 48 11.32 0.75 17.37
CA HIS A 48 12.63 0.16 17.59
C HIS A 48 13.70 0.76 16.65
N ARG A 49 14.98 0.68 17.05
CA ARG A 49 16.13 1.21 16.28
C ARG A 49 16.16 0.72 14.84
N SER A 50 15.83 -0.56 14.60
CA SER A 50 15.81 -1.14 13.24
C SER A 50 14.87 -0.39 12.31
N TYR A 51 13.65 -0.08 12.77
CA TYR A 51 12.69 0.66 11.95
C TYR A 51 13.15 2.09 11.67
N ARG A 52 13.79 2.77 12.64
CA ARG A 52 14.35 4.12 12.40
C ARG A 52 15.37 4.12 11.27
N ASN A 53 16.23 3.10 11.20
CA ASN A 53 17.20 2.96 10.11
C ASN A 53 16.52 2.72 8.77
N PHE A 54 15.53 1.81 8.74
CA PHE A 54 14.69 1.58 7.57
C PHE A 54 14.04 2.88 7.09
N TRP A 55 13.33 3.60 7.96
CA TRP A 55 12.60 4.80 7.58
C TRP A 55 13.51 5.91 7.08
N ASN A 56 14.66 6.12 7.74
CA ASN A 56 15.63 7.12 7.30
C ASN A 56 16.18 6.85 5.90
N TRP A 57 16.39 5.59 5.55
CA TRP A 57 16.76 5.19 4.19
C TRP A 57 15.57 5.36 3.24
N TYR A 58 14.42 4.75 3.57
CA TYR A 58 13.25 4.69 2.69
C TYR A 58 12.75 6.08 2.28
N LYS A 59 12.61 6.99 3.25
CA LYS A 59 12.12 8.35 3.00
C LYS A 59 13.04 9.18 2.09
N ARG A 60 14.36 8.93 2.16
CA ARG A 60 15.35 9.61 1.31
C ARG A 60 15.37 9.03 -0.10
N THR A 61 15.22 7.72 -0.23
CA THR A 61 15.28 7.02 -1.52
C THR A 61 14.01 7.26 -2.36
N TYR A 62 12.83 7.24 -1.72
CA TYR A 62 11.55 7.24 -2.43
C TYR A 62 10.71 8.50 -2.17
N TYR A 63 11.28 9.54 -1.55
CA TYR A 63 10.58 10.79 -1.24
C TYR A 63 9.28 10.61 -0.44
N ALA A 64 9.24 9.58 0.42
CA ALA A 64 8.13 9.36 1.34
C ALA A 64 8.15 10.47 2.41
N GLN A 65 7.00 11.11 2.62
CA GLN A 65 6.84 12.22 3.55
C GLN A 65 6.52 11.74 4.96
N SER A 66 5.58 10.79 5.05
CA SER A 66 5.10 10.26 6.32
C SER A 66 4.76 8.78 6.19
N TYR A 67 4.64 8.13 7.35
CA TYR A 67 4.26 6.74 7.49
C TYR A 67 3.17 6.63 8.56
N SER A 68 2.38 5.56 8.47
CA SER A 68 1.42 5.18 9.50
C SER A 68 1.94 4.00 10.33
N GLN A 69 1.22 3.60 11.38
CA GLN A 69 1.56 2.38 12.12
C GLN A 69 1.58 1.13 11.21
N GLN A 70 0.81 1.12 10.12
CA GLN A 70 0.82 0.01 9.17
C GLN A 70 2.18 -0.16 8.48
N THR A 71 2.89 0.94 8.20
CA THR A 71 4.25 0.85 7.63
C THR A 71 5.21 0.16 8.60
N ALA A 72 5.08 0.46 9.89
CA ALA A 72 5.90 -0.18 10.92
C ALA A 72 5.60 -1.67 11.09
N THR A 73 4.31 -2.02 11.13
CA THR A 73 3.86 -3.41 11.17
C THR A 73 4.33 -4.18 9.94
N ALA A 74 4.15 -3.62 8.74
CA ALA A 74 4.56 -4.25 7.49
C ALA A 74 6.09 -4.39 7.39
N HIS A 75 6.87 -3.43 7.86
CA HIS A 75 8.32 -3.59 7.94
C HIS A 75 8.73 -4.72 8.90
N LEU A 76 8.10 -4.82 10.07
CA LEU A 76 8.37 -5.90 11.02
C LEU A 76 8.01 -7.28 10.42
N GLU A 77 6.89 -7.34 9.71
CA GLU A 77 6.46 -8.54 9.00
C GLU A 77 7.46 -8.91 7.89
N LEU A 78 7.93 -7.93 7.10
CA LEU A 78 8.89 -8.16 6.02
C LEU A 78 10.20 -8.80 6.52
N ILE A 79 10.76 -8.28 7.62
CA ILE A 79 12.04 -8.80 8.16
C ILE A 79 11.91 -10.16 8.86
N ASN A 80 10.70 -10.55 9.28
CA ASN A 80 10.42 -11.80 9.98
C ASN A 80 9.71 -12.84 9.12
N SER A 81 9.38 -12.50 7.87
CA SER A 81 8.62 -13.35 6.97
C SER A 81 9.36 -14.65 6.64
N SER A 82 8.72 -15.78 6.92
CA SER A 82 9.22 -17.12 6.56
C SER A 82 8.77 -17.62 5.19
N THR A 83 7.88 -16.86 4.52
CA THR A 83 7.37 -17.20 3.19
C THR A 83 7.43 -16.00 2.25
N TYR A 84 7.59 -16.28 0.96
CA TYR A 84 7.61 -15.26 -0.08
C TYR A 84 6.30 -14.46 -0.12
N SER A 85 5.15 -15.13 -0.04
CA SER A 85 3.84 -14.46 -0.07
C SER A 85 3.68 -13.42 1.03
N ARG A 86 4.09 -13.75 2.28
CA ARG A 86 4.04 -12.80 3.40
C ARG A 86 4.99 -11.63 3.20
N ALA A 87 6.23 -11.92 2.77
CA ALA A 87 7.21 -10.87 2.48
C ALA A 87 6.75 -9.92 1.36
N ARG A 88 6.16 -10.46 0.29
CA ARG A 88 5.67 -9.70 -0.86
C ARG A 88 4.44 -8.85 -0.51
N ALA A 89 3.53 -9.37 0.31
CA ALA A 89 2.40 -8.60 0.84
C ALA A 89 2.89 -7.47 1.76
N ALA A 90 3.82 -7.77 2.67
CA ALA A 90 4.43 -6.77 3.54
C ALA A 90 5.16 -5.66 2.76
N ALA A 91 5.90 -6.02 1.71
CA ALA A 91 6.56 -5.04 0.83
C ALA A 91 5.55 -4.13 0.10
N ARG A 92 4.43 -4.69 -0.38
CA ARG A 92 3.31 -3.91 -0.94
C ARG A 92 2.73 -2.97 0.11
N ASP A 93 2.44 -3.47 1.30
CA ASP A 93 1.79 -2.70 2.35
C ASP A 93 2.68 -1.56 2.87
N ILE A 94 4.01 -1.74 2.90
CA ILE A 94 4.96 -0.64 3.15
C ILE A 94 4.74 0.51 2.16
N ILE A 95 4.59 0.20 0.87
CA ILE A 95 4.44 1.21 -0.17
C ILE A 95 3.15 2.01 0.06
N PHE A 96 2.03 1.33 0.21
CA PHE A 96 0.70 1.96 0.28
C PHE A 96 0.29 2.43 1.68
N SER A 97 1.12 2.19 2.70
CA SER A 97 0.98 2.79 4.03
C SER A 97 1.81 4.07 4.22
N CYS A 98 2.55 4.50 3.20
CA CYS A 98 3.28 5.78 3.22
C CYS A 98 2.54 6.85 2.39
N ARG A 99 2.71 8.12 2.77
CA ARG A 99 2.38 9.27 1.93
C ARG A 99 3.65 9.77 1.24
N TYR A 100 3.55 10.22 -0.01
CA TYR A 100 4.69 10.64 -0.83
C TYR A 100 4.54 12.08 -1.30
N ASN A 101 5.65 12.81 -1.36
CA ASN A 101 5.67 14.17 -1.92
C ASN A 101 5.43 14.18 -3.43
N ILE A 102 5.87 13.11 -4.10
CA ILE A 102 5.74 12.92 -5.53
C ILE A 102 5.08 11.57 -5.82
N PRO A 103 4.30 11.46 -6.91
CA PRO A 103 3.74 10.19 -7.36
C PRO A 103 4.81 9.10 -7.51
N ILE A 104 4.50 7.87 -7.08
CA ILE A 104 5.38 6.71 -7.29
C ILE A 104 5.27 6.26 -8.74
N GLU A 105 6.36 6.33 -9.49
CA GLU A 105 6.38 5.93 -10.91
C GLU A 105 6.51 4.42 -11.09
N ASN A 106 7.32 3.76 -10.26
CA ASN A 106 7.62 2.33 -10.39
C ASN A 106 7.55 1.61 -9.02
N PRO A 107 6.33 1.32 -8.52
CA PRO A 107 6.17 0.61 -7.25
C PRO A 107 6.75 -0.81 -7.29
N LYS A 108 6.87 -1.44 -8.47
CA LYS A 108 7.51 -2.76 -8.64
C LYS A 108 8.96 -2.76 -8.21
N ASN A 109 9.73 -1.77 -8.67
CA ASN A 109 11.13 -1.63 -8.30
C ASN A 109 11.31 -1.45 -6.78
N ILE A 110 10.37 -0.74 -6.14
CA ILE A 110 10.40 -0.58 -4.67
C ILE A 110 10.20 -1.94 -4.00
N VAL A 111 9.22 -2.74 -4.44
CA VAL A 111 9.00 -4.09 -3.91
C VAL A 111 10.24 -4.96 -4.10
N GLU A 112 10.82 -4.99 -5.30
CA GLU A 112 12.05 -5.74 -5.60
C GLU A 112 13.18 -5.35 -4.64
N THR A 113 13.39 -4.04 -4.47
CA THR A 113 14.43 -3.52 -3.58
C THR A 113 14.18 -3.91 -2.13
N LEU A 114 12.94 -3.84 -1.66
CA LEU A 114 12.57 -4.22 -0.29
C LEU A 114 12.81 -5.71 -0.04
N LEU A 115 12.38 -6.58 -0.97
CA LEU A 115 12.58 -8.02 -0.86
C LEU A 115 14.06 -8.38 -0.82
N VAL A 116 14.86 -7.86 -1.75
CA VAL A 116 16.31 -8.13 -1.81
C VAL A 116 17.04 -7.60 -0.58
N LYS A 117 16.64 -6.44 -0.05
CA LYS A 117 17.31 -5.79 1.08
C LYS A 117 17.02 -6.46 2.43
N TYR A 118 15.80 -6.95 2.63
CA TYR A 118 15.33 -7.42 3.94
C TYR A 118 15.04 -8.91 4.01
N THR A 119 15.01 -9.61 2.88
CA THR A 119 14.74 -11.05 2.82
C THR A 119 15.79 -11.75 1.94
N ARG A 120 15.62 -13.05 1.71
CA ARG A 120 16.37 -13.82 0.70
C ARG A 120 15.60 -14.03 -0.61
N TYR A 121 14.41 -13.44 -0.71
CA TYR A 121 13.54 -13.63 -1.85
C TYR A 121 13.83 -12.64 -2.97
N THR A 122 13.60 -13.08 -4.20
CA THR A 122 13.54 -12.24 -5.39
C THR A 122 12.08 -12.12 -5.83
N LEU A 123 11.71 -10.98 -6.41
CA LEU A 123 10.36 -10.82 -6.95
C LEU A 123 10.15 -11.85 -8.07
N GLN A 124 9.06 -12.61 -7.97
CA GLN A 124 8.64 -13.56 -8.98
C GLN A 124 7.95 -12.82 -10.14
N SER A 125 8.02 -13.38 -11.35
CA SER A 125 7.40 -12.79 -12.55
C SER A 125 5.86 -12.82 -12.52
N HIS A 126 5.28 -13.56 -11.58
CA HIS A 126 3.85 -13.73 -11.37
C HIS A 126 3.56 -13.84 -9.87
N LEU A 127 2.33 -13.51 -9.48
CA LEU A 127 1.88 -13.71 -8.11
C LEU A 127 1.74 -15.21 -7.79
N PRO A 128 2.11 -15.67 -6.58
CA PRO A 128 1.95 -17.06 -6.18
C PRO A 128 0.49 -17.52 -6.21
N LEU A 129 0.28 -18.81 -6.47
CA LEU A 129 -1.02 -19.44 -6.26
C LEU A 129 -1.43 -19.31 -4.78
N GLY A 130 -2.66 -18.85 -4.53
CA GLY A 130 -3.17 -18.60 -3.18
C GLY A 130 -2.66 -17.30 -2.54
N PHE A 131 -1.99 -16.42 -3.29
CA PHE A 131 -1.70 -15.06 -2.84
C PHE A 131 -3.00 -14.23 -2.85
N GLU A 132 -3.33 -13.63 -1.71
CA GLU A 132 -4.46 -12.70 -1.59
C GLU A 132 -4.12 -11.38 -2.28
N ALA A 133 -4.34 -11.36 -3.60
CA ALA A 133 -4.13 -10.18 -4.42
C ALA A 133 -5.14 -9.09 -4.06
N THR A 134 -4.65 -7.85 -4.01
CA THR A 134 -5.49 -6.67 -3.79
C THR A 134 -5.43 -5.75 -5.01
N ALA A 135 -6.27 -4.71 -5.02
CA ALA A 135 -6.20 -3.67 -6.04
C ALA A 135 -4.79 -3.03 -6.16
N PHE A 136 -4.01 -3.05 -5.06
CA PHE A 136 -2.64 -2.55 -5.04
C PHE A 136 -1.67 -3.38 -5.88
N ASP A 137 -1.92 -4.68 -6.01
CA ASP A 137 -1.04 -5.56 -6.77
C ASP A 137 -1.15 -5.31 -8.28
N ILE A 138 -2.28 -4.78 -8.76
CA ILE A 138 -2.43 -4.30 -10.15
C ILE A 138 -1.42 -3.17 -10.43
N TYR A 139 -1.20 -2.27 -9.47
CA TYR A 139 -0.28 -1.14 -9.62
C TYR A 139 1.18 -1.59 -9.68
N ILE A 140 1.50 -2.67 -8.98
CA ILE A 140 2.84 -3.25 -8.92
C ILE A 140 3.12 -4.06 -10.19
N GLU A 141 2.20 -4.90 -10.64
CA GLU A 141 2.46 -5.79 -11.78
C GLU A 141 2.36 -5.07 -13.13
N PHE A 142 1.56 -4.00 -13.24
CA PHE A 142 1.30 -3.28 -14.49
C PHE A 142 1.58 -1.77 -14.38
N PRO A 143 2.85 -1.34 -14.27
CA PRO A 143 3.21 0.07 -14.29
C PRO A 143 3.03 0.66 -15.71
N ALA A 144 1.88 1.32 -15.95
CA ALA A 144 1.59 2.29 -17.01
C ALA A 144 1.89 1.97 -18.49
N SER A 145 2.17 0.72 -18.88
CA SER A 145 2.28 0.32 -20.29
C SER A 145 1.39 -0.88 -20.63
N ALA A 146 0.07 -0.71 -20.48
CA ALA A 146 -0.91 -1.49 -21.22
C ALA A 146 -2.25 -0.72 -21.25
N PRO A 147 -2.78 -0.34 -22.43
CA PRO A 147 -4.16 0.08 -22.55
C PRO A 147 -5.02 -1.18 -22.50
N THR A 148 -5.37 -1.64 -21.30
CA THR A 148 -6.34 -2.72 -21.14
C THR A 148 -7.60 -2.15 -20.50
N LEU A 149 -8.70 -2.18 -21.27
CA LEU A 149 -10.07 -2.08 -20.75
C LEU A 149 -10.19 -3.10 -19.62
N ASN A 150 -10.17 -2.62 -18.38
CA ASN A 150 -10.39 -3.46 -17.21
C ASN A 150 -11.79 -3.15 -16.65
N PRO A 151 -12.77 -4.06 -16.77
CA PRO A 151 -14.15 -3.82 -16.36
C PRO A 151 -14.32 -3.62 -14.84
N TYR A 152 -13.28 -3.89 -14.04
CA TYR A 152 -13.29 -3.67 -12.59
C TYR A 152 -12.92 -2.24 -12.16
N LEU A 153 -12.39 -1.40 -13.07
CA LEU A 153 -12.03 0.00 -12.76
C LEU A 153 -13.19 0.98 -12.96
N ASN A 154 -14.30 0.53 -13.55
CA ASN A 154 -15.48 1.36 -13.83
C ASN A 154 -16.65 1.11 -12.88
N ARG A 155 -16.50 0.26 -11.86
CA ARG A 155 -17.59 0.01 -10.92
C ARG A 155 -17.60 1.04 -9.80
N THR A 156 -18.74 1.68 -9.57
CA THR A 156 -18.96 2.47 -8.36
C THR A 156 -18.96 1.54 -7.13
N PRO A 157 -18.74 2.07 -5.90
CA PRO A 157 -18.83 1.25 -4.68
C PRO A 157 -20.15 0.49 -4.53
N GLU A 158 -21.22 1.02 -5.13
CA GLU A 158 -22.56 0.42 -5.15
C GLU A 158 -22.63 -0.80 -6.10
N GLU A 159 -21.87 -0.83 -7.19
CA GLU A 159 -21.85 -1.95 -8.15
C GLU A 159 -20.92 -3.11 -7.74
N ALA A 160 -20.13 -2.93 -6.67
CA ALA A 160 -19.24 -3.96 -6.11
C ALA A 160 -19.95 -4.83 -5.05
N LEU A 161 -21.02 -4.32 -4.46
CA LEU A 161 -21.91 -5.05 -3.56
C LEU A 161 -23.09 -5.53 -4.40
N GLY A 162 -22.96 -6.69 -5.04
CA GLY A 162 -24.02 -7.27 -5.87
C GLY A 162 -25.36 -7.31 -5.14
N ASP A 163 -26.43 -7.11 -5.92
CA ASP A 163 -27.84 -7.09 -5.47
C ASP A 163 -28.13 -8.16 -4.41
N LEU A 164 -28.55 -7.71 -3.23
CA LEU A 164 -29.27 -8.52 -2.24
C LEU A 164 -30.75 -8.61 -2.61
#